data_AF-A0A392N6T2-F1
#
_entry.id   AF-A0A392N6T2-F1
#
_cell.length_a   1.000
_cell.length_b   1.000
_cell.length_c   1.000
_cell.angle_alpha   90.00
_cell.angle_beta   90.00
_cell.angle_gamma   90.00
#
_symmetry.space_group_name_H-M   'P 1'
#
loop_
_entity.id
_entity.type
_entity.pdbx_description
1 polymer ?
#
loop_
_entity_poly.entity_id
_entity_poly.type
_entity_poly.pdbx_seq_one_letter_code
_entity_poly.pdbx_strand_id
1 'polypeptide(L)'
;VSRSIGDAYLKRPEFSFDPSFPKFHLSDPIRRPVLSAEPSICSRVLQPNDKFVIFASDGLWEHMTNQEAAEIVHSNPRTGIARRLLQTALNEAARKREMRYKDLLKVEKGIRRFFHDDITVVVIFIDHELQKQNVNVPELSIKGFIDTVGPSKFSSFQEME
;
A
#
# COMPACT_ATOMS: atom_id res chain seq x y z
N VAL A 1 -11.30 -6.36 0.94
CA VAL A 1 -10.27 -6.70 -0.06
C VAL A 1 -10.82 -7.78 -1.00
N SER A 2 -10.82 -7.57 -2.32
CA SER A 2 -11.27 -8.56 -3.32
C SER A 2 -10.11 -9.19 -4.12
N ARG A 3 -8.89 -8.72 -3.88
CA ARG A 3 -7.66 -9.20 -4.52
C ARG A 3 -6.53 -9.28 -3.50
N SER A 4 -5.81 -10.39 -3.43
CA SER A 4 -4.69 -10.59 -2.51
C SER A 4 -3.65 -11.54 -3.10
N ILE A 5 -2.40 -11.48 -2.62
CA ILE A 5 -1.42 -12.54 -2.82
C ILE A 5 -1.56 -13.53 -1.65
N GLY A 6 -1.41 -14.84 -1.89
CA GLY A 6 -1.68 -15.86 -0.86
C GLY A 6 -3.13 -16.34 -0.88
N ASP A 7 -3.73 -16.57 0.30
CA ASP A 7 -5.14 -16.97 0.49
C ASP A 7 -5.63 -18.06 -0.50
N ALA A 8 -4.80 -19.08 -0.72
CA ALA A 8 -5.05 -20.07 -1.78
C ALA A 8 -6.38 -20.81 -1.60
N TYR A 9 -6.80 -21.03 -0.35
CA TYR A 9 -8.09 -21.64 0.03
C TYR A 9 -9.32 -20.86 -0.45
N LEU A 10 -9.18 -19.55 -0.75
CA LEU A 10 -10.25 -18.71 -1.32
C LEU A 10 -10.19 -18.60 -2.85
N LYS A 11 -9.22 -19.28 -3.47
CA LYS A 11 -8.94 -19.18 -4.91
C LYS A 11 -9.15 -20.49 -5.63
N ARG A 12 -8.74 -21.61 -5.02
CA ARG A 12 -8.88 -22.93 -5.62
C ARG A 12 -9.39 -23.98 -4.62
N PRO A 13 -10.34 -24.85 -5.01
CA PRO A 13 -10.91 -25.86 -4.10
C PRO A 13 -9.88 -26.84 -3.54
N GLU A 14 -8.82 -27.14 -4.31
CA GLU A 14 -7.77 -28.09 -3.91
C GLU A 14 -6.94 -27.61 -2.70
N PHE A 15 -7.01 -26.32 -2.38
CA PHE A 15 -6.37 -25.73 -1.20
C PHE A 15 -7.35 -25.46 -0.06
N SER A 16 -8.57 -25.99 -0.12
CA SER A 16 -9.52 -25.88 0.98
C SER A 16 -8.99 -26.62 2.22
N PHE A 17 -9.19 -26.01 3.38
CA PHE A 17 -8.78 -26.60 4.64
C PHE A 17 -9.88 -27.50 5.20
N ASP A 18 -9.47 -28.59 5.84
CA ASP A 18 -10.38 -29.45 6.58
C ASP A 18 -10.86 -28.78 7.90
N PRO A 19 -11.91 -29.29 8.54
CA PRO A 19 -12.49 -28.70 9.75
C PRO A 19 -11.52 -28.52 10.93
N SER A 20 -10.36 -29.19 10.93
CA SER A 20 -9.32 -29.00 11.96
C SER A 20 -8.66 -27.61 11.92
N PHE A 21 -8.85 -26.85 10.84
CA PHE A 21 -8.42 -25.45 10.72
C PHE A 21 -9.62 -24.50 10.72
N PRO A 22 -10.34 -24.34 11.84
CA PRO A 22 -11.64 -23.64 11.89
C PRO A 22 -11.58 -22.18 11.43
N LYS A 23 -10.42 -21.53 11.53
CA LYS A 23 -10.24 -20.14 11.07
C LYS A 23 -10.26 -20.00 9.54
N PHE A 24 -9.86 -21.03 8.81
CA PHE A 24 -9.69 -21.01 7.35
C PHE A 24 -10.59 -22.01 6.62
N HIS A 25 -11.33 -22.82 7.38
CA HIS A 25 -12.31 -23.74 6.85
C HIS A 25 -13.53 -22.97 6.33
N LEU A 26 -13.98 -23.33 5.14
CA LEU A 26 -15.20 -22.81 4.52
C LEU A 26 -16.30 -23.85 4.70
N SER A 27 -17.44 -23.44 5.27
CA SER A 27 -18.58 -24.34 5.49
C SER A 27 -19.08 -24.99 4.20
N ASP A 28 -19.01 -24.26 3.09
CA ASP A 28 -19.34 -24.73 1.76
C ASP A 28 -18.12 -24.65 0.83
N PRO A 29 -17.84 -25.70 0.02
CA PRO A 29 -16.77 -25.65 -0.97
C PRO A 29 -16.99 -24.54 -2.00
N ILE A 30 -15.95 -23.74 -2.25
CA ILE A 30 -16.00 -22.75 -3.32
C ILE A 30 -16.05 -23.43 -4.69
N ARG A 31 -16.95 -22.98 -5.57
CA ARG A 31 -17.07 -23.47 -6.95
C ARG A 31 -16.29 -22.63 -7.96
N ARG A 32 -15.88 -21.43 -7.55
CA ARG A 32 -15.10 -20.46 -8.33
C ARG A 32 -14.25 -19.61 -7.40
N PRO A 33 -13.15 -19.00 -7.90
CA PRO A 33 -12.32 -18.11 -7.10
C PRO A 33 -13.15 -16.95 -6.52
N VAL A 34 -13.00 -16.70 -5.22
CA VAL A 34 -13.61 -15.55 -4.52
C VAL A 34 -12.64 -14.37 -4.48
N LEU A 35 -11.34 -14.66 -4.45
CA LEU A 35 -10.26 -13.68 -4.56
C LEU A 35 -9.46 -13.88 -5.84
N SER A 36 -8.90 -12.79 -6.37
CA SER A 36 -7.88 -12.85 -7.43
C SER A 36 -6.52 -12.40 -6.90
N ALA A 37 -5.43 -12.90 -7.50
CA ALA A 37 -4.08 -12.37 -7.26
C ALA A 37 -3.66 -11.32 -8.31
N GLU A 38 -4.49 -11.12 -9.33
CA GLU A 38 -4.17 -10.23 -10.45
C GLU A 38 -4.22 -8.75 -10.04
N PRO A 39 -3.11 -8.01 -10.15
CA PRO A 39 -3.10 -6.59 -9.82
C PRO A 39 -3.90 -5.76 -10.82
N SER A 40 -4.22 -4.53 -10.45
CA SER A 40 -4.61 -3.51 -11.43
C SER A 40 -3.35 -2.76 -11.85
N ILE A 41 -3.11 -2.63 -13.15
CA ILE A 41 -1.95 -1.94 -13.68
C ILE A 41 -2.42 -0.62 -14.29
N CYS A 42 -1.76 0.48 -13.92
CA CYS A 42 -2.01 1.81 -14.47
C CYS A 42 -0.66 2.44 -14.82
N SER A 43 -0.58 3.04 -16.01
CA SER A 43 0.59 3.78 -16.48
C SER A 43 0.21 5.23 -16.68
N ARG A 44 1.12 6.15 -16.34
CA ARG A 44 0.93 7.58 -16.53
C ARG A 44 2.27 8.24 -16.85
N VAL A 45 2.27 9.09 -17.87
CA VAL A 45 3.40 9.98 -18.16
C VAL A 45 3.42 11.10 -17.13
N LEU A 46 4.54 11.24 -16.42
CA LEU A 46 4.75 12.29 -15.43
C LEU A 46 4.63 13.67 -16.09
N GLN A 47 3.85 14.54 -15.47
CA GLN A 47 3.64 15.91 -15.90
C GLN A 47 4.50 16.86 -15.04
N PRO A 48 4.90 18.05 -15.55
CA PRO A 48 5.76 18.99 -14.80
C PRO A 48 5.18 19.46 -13.44
N ASN A 49 3.87 19.38 -13.28
CA ASN A 49 3.16 19.71 -12.05
C ASN A 49 3.09 18.54 -11.05
N ASP A 50 3.42 17.31 -11.43
CA ASP A 50 3.45 16.15 -10.52
C ASP A 50 4.63 16.29 -9.55
N LYS A 51 4.36 16.39 -8.25
CA LYS A 51 5.41 16.67 -7.24
C LYS A 51 5.81 15.48 -6.40
N PHE A 52 4.87 14.57 -6.15
CA PHE A 52 5.11 13.40 -5.31
C PHE A 52 4.05 12.32 -5.54
N VAL A 53 4.36 11.11 -5.07
CA VAL A 53 3.42 9.98 -4.97
C VAL A 53 3.42 9.49 -3.53
N ILE A 54 2.24 9.24 -2.97
CA ILE A 54 2.07 8.67 -1.64
C ILE A 54 1.60 7.22 -1.80
N PHE A 55 2.39 6.28 -1.31
CA PHE A 55 1.97 4.89 -1.11
C PHE A 55 1.71 4.68 0.38
N ALA A 56 0.57 4.09 0.73
CA ALA A 56 0.29 3.73 2.12
C ALA A 56 -0.66 2.53 2.21
N SER A 57 -0.59 1.82 3.35
CA SER A 57 -1.58 0.80 3.71
C SER A 57 -2.95 1.43 3.98
N ASP A 58 -4.00 0.61 3.92
CA ASP A 58 -5.37 0.98 4.31
C ASP A 58 -5.44 1.63 5.70
N GLY A 59 -4.63 1.17 6.64
CA GLY A 59 -4.52 1.78 7.98
C GLY A 59 -4.26 3.30 7.97
N LEU A 60 -3.61 3.88 6.94
CA LEU A 60 -3.54 5.34 6.81
C LEU A 60 -4.88 5.93 6.35
N TRP A 61 -5.43 5.35 5.28
CA TRP A 61 -6.61 5.87 4.56
C TRP A 61 -7.92 5.71 5.35
N GLU A 62 -7.96 4.84 6.36
CA GLU A 62 -9.05 4.77 7.33
C GLU A 62 -9.16 6.03 8.22
N HIS A 63 -8.08 6.80 8.33
CA HIS A 63 -7.97 7.97 9.21
C HIS A 63 -7.63 9.26 8.48
N MET A 64 -7.52 9.25 7.16
CA MET A 64 -7.13 10.42 6.39
C MET A 64 -7.64 10.32 4.96
N THR A 65 -8.18 11.42 4.43
CA THR A 65 -8.55 11.52 3.02
C THR A 65 -7.33 11.73 2.13
N ASN A 66 -7.45 11.38 0.85
CA ASN A 66 -6.39 11.61 -0.13
C ASN A 66 -5.98 13.09 -0.19
N GLN A 67 -6.94 14.01 -0.06
CA GLN A 67 -6.72 15.44 -0.14
C GLN A 67 -5.92 15.94 1.08
N GLU A 68 -6.31 15.56 2.29
CA GLU A 68 -5.57 15.91 3.51
C GLU A 68 -4.12 15.40 3.46
N ALA A 69 -3.91 14.17 3.00
CA ALA A 69 -2.57 13.61 2.85
C ALA A 69 -1.73 14.43 1.86
N ALA A 70 -2.31 14.78 0.70
CA ALA A 70 -1.64 15.58 -0.31
C ALA A 70 -1.30 16.99 0.20
N GLU A 71 -2.20 17.64 0.94
CA GLU A 71 -1.99 18.96 1.54
C GLU A 71 -0.89 18.93 2.60
N ILE A 72 -0.86 17.90 3.45
CA ILE A 72 0.20 17.71 4.44
C ILE A 72 1.55 17.57 3.75
N VAL A 73 1.66 16.73 2.71
CA VAL A 73 2.91 16.55 1.97
C VAL A 73 3.33 17.82 1.24
N HIS A 74 2.38 18.53 0.63
CA HIS A 74 2.65 19.76 -0.12
C HIS A 74 3.12 20.91 0.77
N SER A 75 2.52 21.06 1.96
CA SER A 75 2.70 22.25 2.83
C SER A 75 3.81 22.10 3.88
N ASN A 76 4.53 20.97 3.90
CA ASN A 76 5.52 20.66 4.93
C ASN A 76 6.88 20.24 4.34
N PRO A 77 7.98 20.36 5.10
CA PRO A 77 9.29 19.86 4.67
C PRO A 77 9.29 18.36 4.38
N ARG A 78 10.10 17.95 3.39
CA ARG A 78 10.29 16.53 3.02
C ARG A 78 10.80 15.68 4.19
N THR A 79 11.72 16.23 4.99
CA THR A 79 12.31 15.54 6.12
C THR A 79 11.26 15.22 7.17
N GLY A 80 11.06 13.93 7.44
CA GLY A 80 10.08 13.44 8.42
C GLY A 80 8.63 13.45 7.93
N ILE A 81 8.37 13.64 6.64
CA ILE A 81 7.01 13.78 6.13
C ILE A 81 6.15 12.52 6.35
N ALA A 82 6.72 11.33 6.13
CA ALA A 82 6.01 10.06 6.37
C ALA A 82 5.63 9.90 7.86
N ARG A 83 6.53 10.31 8.78
CA ARG A 83 6.25 10.32 10.22
C ARG A 83 5.14 11.31 10.56
N ARG A 84 5.07 12.46 9.88
CA ARG A 84 3.99 13.44 10.07
C ARG A 84 2.65 12.86 9.66
N LEU A 85 2.56 12.23 8.48
CA LEU A 85 1.35 11.53 8.04
C LEU A 85 0.91 10.46 9.05
N LEU A 86 1.85 9.62 9.52
CA LEU A 86 1.61 8.61 10.55
C LEU A 86 1.07 9.23 11.85
N GLN A 87 1.68 10.31 12.33
CA GLN A 87 1.24 10.98 13.55
C GLN A 87 -0.14 11.61 13.39
N THR A 88 -0.44 12.22 12.25
CA THR A 88 -1.77 12.78 11.98
C THR A 88 -2.83 11.67 11.99
N ALA A 89 -2.58 10.55 11.31
CA ALA A 89 -3.50 9.41 11.30
C ALA A 89 -3.72 8.81 12.70
N LEU A 90 -2.66 8.66 13.50
CA LEU A 90 -2.79 8.16 14.88
C LEU A 90 -3.51 9.16 15.81
N ASN A 91 -3.33 10.47 15.61
CA ASN A 91 -4.12 11.47 16.34
C ASN A 91 -5.60 11.37 15.99
N GLU A 92 -5.93 11.17 14.71
CA GLU A 92 -7.30 10.99 14.26
C GLU A 92 -7.91 9.66 14.78
N ALA A 93 -7.13 8.57 14.77
CA ALA A 93 -7.53 7.31 15.39
C ALA A 93 -7.85 7.47 16.88
N ALA A 94 -7.00 8.19 17.62
CA ALA A 94 -7.24 8.50 19.03
C ALA A 94 -8.49 9.35 19.22
N ARG A 95 -8.68 10.39 18.38
CA ARG A 95 -9.85 11.27 18.42
C ARG A 95 -11.16 10.52 18.19
N LYS A 96 -11.21 9.59 17.22
CA LYS A 96 -12.37 8.73 16.95
C LYS A 96 -12.77 7.83 18.13
N ARG A 97 -11.85 7.60 19.07
CA ARG A 97 -12.03 6.80 20.28
C ARG A 97 -12.05 7.64 21.56
N GLU A 98 -12.24 8.96 21.40
CA GLU A 98 -12.32 9.93 22.51
C GLU A 98 -11.13 9.84 23.48
N MET A 99 -9.95 9.49 22.97
CA MET A 99 -8.74 9.35 23.77
C MET A 99 -7.63 10.28 23.26
N ARG A 100 -6.64 10.52 24.12
CA ARG A 100 -5.44 11.29 23.72
C ARG A 100 -4.46 10.38 23.01
N TYR A 101 -3.73 10.93 22.04
CA TYR A 101 -2.65 10.22 21.34
C TYR A 101 -1.64 9.56 22.30
N LYS A 102 -1.25 10.25 23.38
CA LYS A 102 -0.34 9.69 24.41
C LYS A 102 -0.90 8.45 25.10
N ASP A 103 -2.22 8.37 25.24
CA ASP A 103 -2.88 7.22 25.85
C ASP A 103 -3.00 6.08 24.83
N LEU A 104 -3.25 6.39 23.54
CA LEU A 104 -3.26 5.42 22.45
C LEU A 104 -1.92 4.67 22.34
N LEU A 105 -0.80 5.38 22.46
CA LEU A 105 0.54 4.78 22.41
C LEU A 105 0.83 3.78 23.53
N LYS A 106 0.08 3.84 24.64
CA LYS A 106 0.24 2.94 25.79
C LYS A 106 -0.65 1.72 25.70
N VAL A 107 -1.55 1.65 24.71
CA VAL A 107 -2.46 0.51 24.54
C VAL A 107 -1.64 -0.74 24.19
N GLU A 108 -1.92 -1.81 24.91
CA GLU A 108 -1.21 -3.07 24.77
C GLU A 108 -1.44 -3.75 23.41
N LYS A 109 -0.48 -4.58 23.02
CA LYS A 109 -0.58 -5.43 21.82
C LYS A 109 -1.81 -6.34 21.96
N GLY A 110 -2.57 -6.50 20.87
CA GLY A 110 -3.84 -7.22 20.85
C GLY A 110 -5.03 -6.25 20.91
N ILE A 111 -5.12 -5.45 21.97
CA ILE A 111 -6.20 -4.44 22.12
C ILE A 111 -6.01 -3.29 21.13
N ARG A 112 -4.76 -2.93 20.80
CA ARG A 112 -4.45 -1.83 19.87
C ARG A 112 -5.16 -1.92 18.51
N ARG A 113 -5.41 -3.14 18.00
CA ARG A 113 -6.12 -3.36 16.72
C ARG A 113 -7.58 -2.87 16.73
N PHE A 114 -8.18 -2.65 17.89
CA PHE A 114 -9.51 -2.03 17.97
C PHE A 114 -9.49 -0.52 17.67
N PHE A 115 -8.30 0.09 17.69
CA PHE A 115 -8.12 1.53 17.53
C PHE A 115 -7.64 1.89 16.12
N HIS A 116 -6.66 1.16 15.60
CA HIS A 116 -6.11 1.32 14.25
C HIS A 116 -5.44 0.03 13.77
N ASP A 117 -5.33 -0.15 12.45
CA ASP A 117 -4.51 -1.21 11.85
C ASP A 117 -3.03 -0.78 11.73
N ASP A 118 -2.15 -1.65 11.23
CA ASP A 118 -0.77 -1.31 10.93
C ASP A 118 -0.69 -0.24 9.83
N ILE A 119 -0.02 0.88 10.15
CA ILE A 119 0.10 2.04 9.25
C ILE A 119 1.51 2.06 8.66
N THR A 120 1.61 1.90 7.34
CA THR A 120 2.86 2.04 6.58
C THR A 120 2.69 3.15 5.56
N VAL A 121 3.68 4.04 5.44
CA VAL A 121 3.65 5.18 4.51
C VAL A 121 5.01 5.34 3.83
N VAL A 122 4.98 5.49 2.51
CA VAL A 122 6.14 5.84 1.67
C VAL A 122 5.76 7.04 0.81
N VAL A 123 6.58 8.09 0.84
CA VAL A 123 6.40 9.28 0.00
C VAL A 123 7.58 9.38 -0.94
N ILE A 124 7.30 9.38 -2.25
CA ILE A 124 8.31 9.52 -3.30
C ILE A 124 8.17 10.93 -3.87
N PHE A 125 9.24 11.73 -3.81
CA PHE A 125 9.26 13.06 -4.43
C PHE A 125 9.79 12.97 -5.86
N ILE A 126 9.18 13.75 -6.75
CA ILE A 126 9.53 13.81 -8.16
C ILE A 126 10.27 15.13 -8.39
N ASP A 127 11.58 15.02 -8.61
CA ASP A 127 12.45 16.16 -8.89
C ASP A 127 12.68 16.30 -10.40
N HIS A 128 11.77 17.01 -11.09
CA HIS A 128 11.80 17.22 -12.55
C HIS A 128 13.10 17.87 -13.06
N GLU A 129 13.79 18.64 -12.22
CA GLU A 129 15.06 19.26 -12.60
C GLU A 129 16.19 18.23 -12.83
N LEU A 130 16.11 17.07 -12.18
CA LEU A 130 17.07 15.97 -12.39
C LEU A 130 16.79 15.20 -13.69
N GLN A 131 15.57 15.25 -14.23
CA GLN A 131 15.22 14.60 -15.50
C GLN A 131 15.77 15.33 -16.72
N LYS A 132 16.11 16.63 -16.60
CA LYS A 132 16.75 17.41 -17.68
C LYS A 132 18.19 16.95 -17.94
N GLN A 133 18.81 16.27 -16.99
CA GLN A 133 20.04 15.53 -17.26
C GLN A 133 19.62 14.26 -17.99
N ASN A 134 20.11 14.04 -19.21
CA ASN A 134 19.97 12.77 -19.96
C ASN A 134 20.71 11.66 -19.20
N VAL A 135 20.19 11.28 -18.04
CA VAL A 135 20.65 10.14 -17.28
C VAL A 135 20.05 8.93 -17.98
N ASN A 136 20.90 8.15 -18.63
CA ASN A 136 20.51 6.87 -19.19
C ASN A 136 20.17 5.94 -18.03
N VAL A 137 18.89 5.89 -17.64
CA VAL A 137 18.41 4.98 -16.61
C VAL A 137 18.27 3.61 -17.27
N PRO A 138 19.05 2.61 -16.87
CA PRO A 138 18.95 1.30 -17.50
C PRO A 138 17.55 0.74 -17.20
N GLU A 139 16.85 0.29 -18.25
CA GLU A 139 15.50 -0.30 -18.16
C GLU A 139 15.55 -1.69 -17.51
N LEU A 140 15.85 -1.70 -16.21
CA LEU A 140 16.05 -2.92 -15.46
C LEU A 140 14.80 -3.24 -14.64
N SER A 141 14.35 -4.48 -14.74
CA SER A 141 13.40 -5.06 -13.80
C SER A 141 14.13 -6.01 -12.87
N ILE A 142 13.78 -5.92 -11.60
CA ILE A 142 14.30 -6.80 -10.54
C ILE A 142 13.16 -7.72 -10.14
N LYS A 143 13.41 -9.03 -10.19
CA LYS A 143 12.48 -10.02 -9.66
C LYS A 143 12.98 -10.50 -8.30
N GLY A 144 12.23 -10.17 -7.25
CA GLY A 144 12.53 -10.63 -5.89
C GLY A 144 12.67 -12.16 -5.84
N PHE A 145 13.55 -12.64 -4.95
CA PHE A 145 13.93 -14.05 -4.74
C PHE A 145 14.73 -14.72 -5.85
N ILE A 146 14.98 -14.05 -6.98
CA ILE A 146 15.79 -14.61 -8.07
C ILE A 146 17.16 -13.91 -8.17
N ASP A 147 17.35 -12.77 -7.49
CA ASP A 147 18.57 -11.92 -7.55
C ASP A 147 19.08 -11.65 -8.97
N THR A 148 18.22 -11.85 -9.97
CA THR A 148 18.52 -11.59 -11.38
C THR A 148 17.96 -10.26 -11.77
N VAL A 149 18.80 -9.47 -12.42
CA VAL A 149 18.44 -8.21 -13.06
C VAL A 149 18.31 -8.46 -14.55
N GLY A 150 17.20 -8.05 -15.16
CA GLY A 150 16.92 -8.26 -16.58
C GLY A 150 16.19 -7.07 -17.21
N PRO A 151 16.00 -7.08 -18.53
CA PRO A 151 15.26 -6.02 -19.23
C PRO A 151 13.83 -5.91 -18.70
N SER A 152 13.37 -4.68 -18.50
CA SER A 152 12.04 -4.40 -17.98
C SER A 152 10.97 -4.74 -19.00
N LYS A 153 10.08 -5.68 -18.67
CA LYS A 153 8.87 -5.95 -19.47
C LYS A 153 7.82 -4.84 -19.36
N PHE A 154 8.07 -3.79 -18.57
CA PHE A 154 7.15 -2.68 -18.42
C PHE A 154 7.32 -1.59 -19.52
N SER A 155 8.39 -1.62 -20.31
CA SER A 155 8.53 -0.68 -21.44
C SER A 155 7.57 -0.96 -22.59
N SER A 156 7.05 -2.19 -22.72
CA SER A 156 6.09 -2.57 -23.77
C SER A 156 4.66 -2.06 -23.56
N PHE A 157 4.35 -1.39 -22.45
CA PHE A 157 3.02 -0.78 -22.24
C PHE A 157 2.83 0.54 -23.01
N GLN A 158 3.86 1.04 -23.71
CA GLN A 158 3.75 2.18 -24.61
C GLN A 158 3.08 1.84 -25.96
N GLU A 159 2.88 0.56 -26.28
CA GLU A 159 2.35 0.11 -27.59
C GLU A 159 0.85 -0.27 -27.57
N MET A 160 0.14 -0.04 -26.45
CA MET A 160 -1.30 -0.29 -26.36
C MET A 160 -2.09 1.03 -26.28
N GLU A 161 -2.05 1.80 -27.37
CA GLU A 161 -3.06 2.83 -27.72
C GLU A 161 -3.74 2.46 -29.03
#